data_AF-A0A5S3Z427-F1
#
_entry.id   AF-A0A5S3Z427-F1
#
_cell.length_a   1.000
_cell.length_b   1.000
_cell.length_c   1.000
_cell.angle_alpha   90.00
_cell.angle_beta   90.00
_cell.angle_gamma   90.00
#
_symmetry.space_group_name_H-M   'P 1'
#
loop_
_entity.id
_entity.type
_entity.pdbx_description
1 polymer ?
#
loop_
_entity_poly.entity_id
_entity_poly.type
_entity_poly.pdbx_seq_one_letter_code
_entity_poly.pdbx_strand_id
1 'polypeptide(L)'
;MKIIALFSLSLILFTTNSQASTWCEAYIDAVVPTADGITVLSTSSYNGEKIDVMKKEYSDSNFGNVYMRLLDAKDSRYEVRLYPVSGKGEEDGAVCDDGVTDYLRSVYRPF
;
A
#
# COMPACT_ATOMS: atom_id res chain seq x y z
N MET A 1 45.68 44.95 3.24
CA MET A 1 45.01 43.78 3.84
C MET A 1 43.74 43.53 3.05
N LYS A 2 43.64 42.41 2.32
CA LYS A 2 42.50 42.11 1.44
C LYS A 2 41.53 41.20 2.18
N ILE A 3 40.28 41.66 2.31
CA ILE A 3 39.12 40.88 2.78
C ILE A 3 38.75 39.93 1.63
N ILE A 4 38.69 38.63 1.90
CA ILE A 4 38.14 37.64 0.96
C ILE A 4 36.99 36.95 1.69
N ALA A 5 35.78 37.42 1.43
CA ALA A 5 34.56 36.68 1.66
C ALA A 5 34.22 35.93 0.36
N LEU A 6 34.10 34.61 0.42
CA LEU A 6 33.44 33.80 -0.61
C LEU A 6 32.55 32.80 0.13
N PHE A 7 31.25 33.09 0.20
CA PHE A 7 30.20 32.62 -0.70
C PHE A 7 29.92 31.11 -0.56
N SER A 8 28.99 30.88 0.36
CA SER A 8 28.04 29.79 0.54
C SER A 8 27.85 28.87 -0.67
N LEU A 9 28.16 27.59 -0.50
CA LEU A 9 27.57 26.52 -1.31
C LEU A 9 26.53 25.79 -0.45
N SER A 10 25.32 26.32 -0.46
CA SER A 10 24.16 25.66 0.13
C SER A 10 23.78 24.47 -0.74
N LEU A 11 24.24 23.27 -0.38
CA LEU A 11 23.71 22.03 -0.94
C LEU A 11 22.28 21.89 -0.41
N ILE A 12 21.30 22.27 -1.23
CA ILE A 12 19.90 21.95 -0.98
C ILE A 12 19.76 20.46 -1.26
N LEU A 13 19.86 19.64 -0.21
CA LEU A 13 19.34 18.28 -0.28
C LEU A 13 17.82 18.41 -0.45
N PHE A 14 17.32 18.07 -1.63
CA PHE A 14 15.92 17.72 -1.79
C PHE A 14 15.71 16.41 -1.05
N THR A 15 15.34 16.50 0.23
CA THR A 15 14.67 15.41 0.91
C THR A 15 13.33 15.24 0.22
N THR A 16 13.21 14.24 -0.66
CA THR A 16 11.92 13.74 -1.08
C THR A 16 11.25 13.21 0.18
N ASN A 17 10.37 14.02 0.78
CA ASN A 17 9.42 13.53 1.76
C ASN A 17 8.53 12.54 1.00
N SER A 18 8.87 11.25 1.06
CA SER A 18 7.92 10.21 0.74
C SER A 18 6.75 10.41 1.70
N GLN A 19 5.61 10.86 1.17
CA GLN A 19 4.37 10.85 1.92
C GLN A 19 4.10 9.39 2.27
N ALA A 20 3.87 9.09 3.55
CA ALA A 20 3.33 7.81 3.95
C ALA A 20 2.03 7.59 3.18
N SER A 21 2.09 6.77 2.12
CA SER A 21 0.93 6.55 1.26
C SER A 21 -0.08 5.77 2.07
N THR A 22 -1.16 6.44 2.47
CA THR A 22 -2.22 5.87 3.33
C THR A 22 -3.10 4.87 2.57
N TRP A 23 -2.84 4.69 1.28
CA TRP A 23 -3.39 3.65 0.43
C TRP A 23 -2.49 3.43 -0.79
N CYS A 24 -2.72 2.33 -1.51
CA CYS A 24 -2.09 2.06 -2.81
C CYS A 24 -3.12 1.72 -3.86
N GLU A 25 -2.96 2.34 -5.03
CA GLU A 25 -3.77 2.04 -6.21
C GLU A 25 -3.18 0.83 -6.92
N ALA A 26 -3.99 -0.22 -7.05
CA ALA A 26 -3.51 -1.54 -7.46
C ALA A 26 -4.56 -2.33 -8.24
N TYR A 27 -4.07 -3.22 -9.10
CA TYR A 27 -4.84 -4.31 -9.67
C TYR A 27 -4.68 -5.56 -8.79
N ILE A 28 -5.79 -6.27 -8.54
CA ILE A 28 -5.75 -7.52 -7.80
C ILE A 28 -5.40 -8.68 -8.73
N ASP A 29 -4.26 -9.30 -8.49
CA ASP A 29 -3.79 -10.44 -9.27
C ASP A 29 -4.36 -11.76 -8.73
N ALA A 30 -4.38 -11.91 -7.42
CA ALA A 30 -4.88 -13.11 -6.76
C ALA A 30 -5.42 -12.84 -5.36
N VAL A 31 -6.42 -13.64 -4.98
CA VAL A 31 -6.94 -13.74 -3.61
C VAL A 31 -6.85 -15.21 -3.23
N VAL A 32 -5.92 -15.55 -2.33
CA VAL A 32 -5.56 -16.93 -1.99
C VAL A 32 -6.03 -17.24 -0.58
N PRO A 33 -6.97 -18.18 -0.38
CA PRO A 33 -7.39 -18.61 0.95
C PRO A 33 -6.24 -19.24 1.74
N THR A 34 -6.17 -18.94 3.04
CA THR A 34 -5.25 -19.53 4.02
C THR A 34 -6.03 -20.13 5.18
N ALA A 35 -5.33 -20.71 6.16
CA ALA A 35 -5.95 -21.30 7.35
C ALA A 35 -6.66 -20.28 8.25
N ASP A 36 -6.19 -19.04 8.24
CA ASP A 36 -6.60 -17.93 9.12
C ASP A 36 -7.29 -16.77 8.37
N GLY A 37 -7.30 -16.79 7.04
CA GLY A 37 -7.89 -15.72 6.24
C GLY A 37 -7.62 -15.85 4.75
N ILE A 38 -7.21 -14.74 4.15
CA ILE A 38 -6.77 -14.65 2.75
C ILE A 38 -5.44 -13.91 2.67
N THR A 39 -4.68 -14.25 1.62
CA THR A 39 -3.53 -13.50 1.13
C THR A 39 -3.90 -12.85 -0.20
N VAL A 40 -3.58 -11.58 -0.35
CA VAL A 40 -3.86 -10.77 -1.55
C VAL A 40 -2.53 -10.47 -2.23
N LEU A 41 -2.46 -10.82 -3.52
CA LEU A 41 -1.37 -10.45 -4.40
C LEU A 41 -1.87 -9.39 -5.38
N SER A 42 -1.07 -8.35 -5.56
CA SER A 42 -1.46 -7.19 -6.32
C SER A 42 -0.27 -6.52 -6.99
N THR A 43 -0.58 -5.76 -8.03
CA THR A 43 0.36 -5.00 -8.83
C THR A 43 -0.05 -3.54 -8.82
N SER A 44 0.89 -2.62 -8.58
CA SER A 44 0.67 -1.18 -8.60
C SER A 44 0.10 -0.73 -9.94
N SER A 45 -0.97 0.06 -9.90
CA SER A 45 -1.56 0.61 -11.12
C SER A 45 -0.71 1.73 -11.75
N TYR A 46 0.22 2.30 -10.99
CA TYR A 46 1.08 3.39 -11.42
C TYR A 46 2.27 2.91 -12.28
N ASN A 47 3.00 1.91 -11.81
CA ASN A 47 4.26 1.47 -12.44
C ASN A 47 4.26 -0.01 -12.87
N GLY A 48 3.20 -0.78 -12.56
CA GLY A 48 3.12 -2.19 -12.92
C GLY A 48 4.03 -3.10 -12.08
N GLU A 49 4.61 -2.60 -11.00
CA GLU A 49 5.43 -3.39 -10.08
C GLU A 49 4.55 -4.11 -9.05
N LYS A 50 5.01 -5.29 -8.60
CA LYS A 50 4.34 -5.99 -7.52
C LYS A 50 4.42 -5.17 -6.24
N ILE A 51 3.30 -5.04 -5.57
CA ILE A 51 3.24 -4.45 -4.23
C ILE A 51 3.26 -5.55 -3.19
N ASP A 52 3.39 -5.13 -1.93
CA ASP A 52 3.49 -5.98 -0.77
C ASP A 52 2.31 -6.93 -0.63
N VAL A 53 2.63 -8.09 -0.07
CA VAL A 53 1.66 -9.15 0.18
C VAL A 53 0.76 -8.70 1.32
N MET A 54 -0.54 -8.63 1.08
CA MET A 54 -1.49 -8.19 2.10
C MET A 54 -2.31 -9.36 2.65
N LYS A 55 -2.54 -9.37 3.95
CA LYS A 55 -3.34 -10.39 4.65
C LYS A 55 -4.65 -9.84 5.17
N LYS A 56 -5.70 -10.66 5.15
CA LYS A 56 -6.96 -10.35 5.82
C LYS A 56 -7.49 -11.59 6.55
N GLU A 57 -7.65 -11.51 7.86
CA GLU A 57 -8.10 -12.63 8.67
C GLU A 57 -9.62 -12.81 8.65
N TYR A 58 -10.09 -14.06 8.77
CA TYR A 58 -11.52 -14.37 8.91
C TYR A 58 -12.15 -13.79 10.17
N SER A 59 -11.34 -13.52 11.20
CA SER A 59 -11.82 -12.95 12.47
C SER A 59 -12.11 -11.45 12.40
N ASP A 60 -11.76 -10.78 11.29
CA ASP A 60 -12.04 -9.36 11.09
C ASP A 60 -13.53 -9.13 10.82
N SER A 61 -14.12 -8.16 11.52
CA SER A 61 -15.55 -7.85 11.44
C SER A 61 -15.99 -7.38 10.04
N ASN A 62 -15.08 -6.87 9.21
CA ASN A 62 -15.37 -6.44 7.84
C ASN A 62 -14.90 -7.44 6.76
N PHE A 63 -14.41 -8.64 7.14
CA PHE A 63 -13.82 -9.62 6.23
C PHE A 63 -14.67 -9.87 4.99
N GLY A 64 -15.95 -10.22 5.17
CA GLY A 64 -16.83 -10.60 4.06
C GLY A 64 -17.01 -9.48 3.03
N ASN A 65 -17.07 -8.23 3.47
CA ASN A 65 -17.19 -7.08 2.57
C ASN A 65 -15.90 -6.88 1.75
N VAL A 66 -14.74 -6.93 2.42
CA VAL A 66 -13.43 -6.80 1.78
C VAL A 66 -13.20 -7.94 0.79
N TYR A 67 -13.48 -9.18 1.18
CA TYR A 67 -13.30 -10.36 0.33
C TYR A 67 -14.12 -10.28 -0.96
N MET A 68 -15.41 -9.92 -0.86
CA MET A 68 -16.26 -9.79 -2.06
C MET A 68 -15.77 -8.70 -3.01
N ARG A 69 -15.27 -7.57 -2.49
CA ARG A 69 -14.68 -6.50 -3.32
C ARG A 69 -13.40 -6.92 -4.01
N LEU A 70 -12.54 -7.66 -3.31
CA LEU A 70 -11.29 -8.18 -3.88
C LEU A 70 -11.56 -9.17 -5.02
N LEU A 71 -12.55 -10.07 -4.84
CA LEU A 71 -12.94 -11.01 -5.89
C LEU A 71 -13.50 -10.28 -7.11
N ASP A 72 -14.41 -9.32 -6.90
CA ASP A 72 -14.98 -8.51 -7.97
C ASP A 72 -13.89 -7.72 -8.72
N ALA A 73 -12.97 -7.07 -8.00
CA ALA A 73 -11.84 -6.35 -8.59
C ALA A 73 -10.91 -7.26 -9.40
N LYS A 74 -10.61 -8.46 -8.90
CA LYS A 74 -9.77 -9.46 -9.58
C LYS A 74 -10.43 -9.99 -10.85
N ASP A 75 -11.72 -10.35 -10.78
CA ASP A 75 -12.44 -10.95 -11.90
C ASP A 75 -12.78 -9.90 -12.98
N SER A 76 -13.10 -8.67 -12.58
CA SER A 76 -13.40 -7.55 -13.49
C SER A 76 -12.16 -6.76 -13.93
N ARG A 77 -11.00 -7.00 -13.31
CA ARG A 77 -9.71 -6.33 -13.58
C ARG A 77 -9.78 -4.81 -13.54
N TYR A 78 -10.41 -4.25 -12.51
CA TYR A 78 -10.39 -2.80 -12.26
C TYR A 78 -9.42 -2.42 -11.14
N GLU A 79 -8.99 -1.16 -11.14
CA GLU A 79 -8.12 -0.59 -10.11
C GLU A 79 -8.86 -0.42 -8.78
N VAL A 80 -8.20 -0.74 -7.68
CA VAL A 80 -8.69 -0.49 -6.32
C VAL A 80 -7.67 0.28 -5.50
N ARG A 81 -8.16 0.99 -4.49
CA ARG A 81 -7.35 1.51 -3.38
C ARG A 81 -7.31 0.50 -2.25
N LEU A 82 -6.12 -0.01 -1.97
CA LEU A 82 -5.78 -0.87 -0.86
C LEU A 82 -5.28 -0.03 0.31
N TYR A 83 -5.83 -0.25 1.50
CA TYR A 83 -5.44 0.47 2.71
C TYR A 83 -4.68 -0.50 3.64
N PRO A 84 -3.35 -0.59 3.56
CA PRO A 84 -2.57 -1.48 4.39
C PRO A 84 -2.28 -0.87 5.76
N VAL A 85 -2.08 -1.74 6.75
CA VAL A 85 -1.66 -1.41 8.11
C VAL A 85 -0.60 -2.42 8.57
N SER A 86 0.36 -1.97 9.38
CA SER A 86 1.53 -2.77 9.76
C SER A 86 1.15 -3.98 10.63
N GLY A 87 0.04 -3.86 11.37
CA GLY A 87 -0.48 -4.89 12.25
C GLY A 87 -2.00 -4.96 12.28
N LYS A 88 -2.51 -6.09 12.76
CA LYS A 88 -3.95 -6.30 12.93
C LYS A 88 -4.54 -5.27 13.91
N GLY A 89 -5.59 -4.59 13.48
CA GLY A 89 -6.32 -3.64 14.32
C GLY A 89 -5.63 -2.29 14.49
N GLU A 90 -4.51 -2.07 13.81
CA GLU A 90 -3.83 -0.78 13.80
C GLU A 90 -4.59 0.24 12.93
N GLU A 91 -4.43 1.51 13.28
CA GLU A 91 -5.15 2.61 12.62
C GLU A 91 -4.40 3.17 11.42
N ASP A 92 -3.06 3.10 11.41
CA ASP A 92 -2.24 3.79 10.40
C ASP A 92 -1.18 2.90 9.73
N GLY A 93 -1.23 2.95 8.39
CA GLY A 93 -0.10 3.24 7.50
C GLY A 93 1.07 2.26 7.48
N ALA A 94 0.91 1.14 6.77
CA ALA A 94 2.06 0.47 6.18
C ALA A 94 2.40 1.04 4.80
N VAL A 95 3.63 0.81 4.36
CA VAL A 95 4.12 1.16 3.02
C VAL A 95 3.86 -0.04 2.11
N CYS A 96 3.33 0.16 0.91
CA CYS A 96 2.91 -0.97 0.08
C CYS A 96 4.03 -1.59 -0.76
N ASP A 97 5.26 -1.10 -0.67
CA ASP A 97 6.38 -1.55 -1.49
C ASP A 97 7.70 -1.64 -0.69
N ASP A 98 7.61 -1.85 0.62
CA ASP A 98 8.78 -2.00 1.50
C ASP A 98 9.26 -3.46 1.64
N GLY A 99 8.54 -4.41 1.05
CA GLY A 99 8.85 -5.84 1.06
C GLY A 99 8.34 -6.57 2.30
N VAL A 100 7.57 -5.92 3.16
CA VAL A 100 6.96 -6.50 4.35
C VAL A 100 5.57 -7.05 4.02
N THR A 101 5.10 -8.01 4.83
CA THR A 101 3.71 -8.48 4.72
C THR A 101 2.83 -7.66 5.63
N ASP A 102 1.83 -6.99 5.05
CA ASP A 102 0.91 -6.12 5.76
C ASP A 102 -0.45 -6.75 6.00
N TYR A 103 -1.27 -6.08 6.81
CA TYR A 103 -2.68 -6.39 6.98
C TYR A 103 -3.54 -5.41 6.18
N LEU A 104 -4.55 -5.95 5.50
CA LEU A 104 -5.49 -5.18 4.71
C LEU A 104 -6.62 -4.67 5.59
N ARG A 105 -6.71 -3.35 5.79
CA ARG A 105 -7.81 -2.75 6.55
C ARG A 105 -9.09 -2.72 5.74
N SER A 106 -9.03 -2.16 4.53
CA SER A 106 -10.17 -1.96 3.64
C SER A 106 -9.75 -1.88 2.17
N VAL A 107 -10.74 -2.00 1.30
CA VAL A 107 -10.58 -1.92 -0.17
C VAL A 107 -11.69 -1.04 -0.73
N TYR A 108 -11.34 -0.09 -1.57
CA TYR A 108 -12.29 0.81 -2.23
C TYR A 108 -12.04 0.86 -3.74
N ARG A 109 -13.13 0.87 -4.51
CA ARG A 109 -13.06 1.18 -5.93
C ARG A 109 -13.05 2.71 -6.11
N PRO A 110 -12.02 3.29 -6.77
CA PRO A 110 -12.03 4.68 -7.18
C PRO A 110 -12.98 4.82 -8.39
N PHE A 111 -14.27 5.03 -8.09
CA PHE A 111 -15.35 5.36 -9.03
C PHE A 111 -15.92 4.21 -9.89
#